data_AF-A0A944VZ40-F1
#
_entry.id   AF-A0A944VZ40-F1
#
_cell.length_a   1.000
_cell.length_b   1.000
_cell.length_c   1.000
_cell.angle_alpha   90.00
_cell.angle_beta   90.00
_cell.angle_gamma   90.00
#
_symmetry.space_group_name_H-M   'P 1'
#
loop_
_entity.id
_entity.type
_entity.pdbx_description
1 polymer ?
#
loop_
_entity_poly.entity_id
_entity_poly.type
_entity_poly.pdbx_seq_one_letter_code
_entity_poly.pdbx_strand_id
1 'polypeptide(L)'
;MKILIKNYIILLACFLVVTGISISYVHGSEEAQTEQPKDGAQAENAEPEKEYVLIEKTKDYLTSPKGAFLYYCSPCHGASANGKGIYFTIDLKPSPTDLTNVEYMAALTDDYLLNFISKGSAAMEKSTLCPPWGDTLDGDMIKGIIGYLRSLTIAKSKEGGDASDKEEADVASVVEVTDKGTPQAVIWSVLAFLCAFFAIGARREWKKLAKDGPSKKK
;
A
#
# COMPACT_ATOMS: atom_id res chain seq x y z
N MET A 1 25.90 -1.06 -43.23
CA MET A 1 24.88 -0.09 -42.76
C MET A 1 23.44 -0.49 -43.14
N LYS A 2 23.15 -0.82 -44.40
CA LYS A 2 21.79 -1.22 -44.85
C LYS A 2 21.21 -2.48 -44.16
N ILE A 3 22.04 -3.47 -43.81
CA ILE A 3 21.60 -4.71 -43.14
C ILE A 3 21.21 -4.47 -41.67
N LEU A 4 21.91 -3.57 -40.97
CA LEU A 4 21.62 -3.23 -39.57
C LEU A 4 20.30 -2.46 -39.45
N ILE A 5 20.01 -1.59 -40.41
CA ILE A 5 18.75 -0.84 -40.49
C ILE A 5 17.56 -1.78 -40.78
N LYS A 6 17.75 -2.76 -41.67
CA LYS A 6 16.72 -3.77 -41.98
C LYS A 6 16.39 -4.64 -40.77
N ASN A 7 17.39 -5.07 -40.00
CA ASN A 7 17.16 -5.87 -38.79
C ASN A 7 16.54 -5.05 -37.65
N TYR A 8 16.89 -3.76 -37.54
CA TYR A 8 16.28 -2.85 -36.56
C TYR A 8 14.80 -2.61 -36.87
N ILE A 9 14.44 -2.41 -38.14
CA ILE A 9 13.04 -2.25 -38.57
C ILE A 9 12.22 -3.52 -38.29
N ILE A 10 12.79 -4.71 -38.52
CA ILE A 10 12.12 -5.98 -38.20
C ILE A 10 11.88 -6.12 -36.70
N LEU A 11 12.86 -5.79 -35.86
CA LEU A 11 12.71 -5.85 -34.41
C LEU A 11 11.69 -4.83 -33.87
N LEU A 12 11.65 -3.63 -34.44
CA LEU A 12 10.70 -2.58 -34.05
C LEU A 12 9.26 -2.96 -34.48
N ALA A 13 9.09 -3.57 -35.65
CA ALA A 13 7.82 -4.12 -36.09
C ALA A 13 7.34 -5.28 -35.19
N CYS A 14 8.24 -6.20 -34.79
CA CYS A 14 7.89 -7.25 -33.84
C CYS A 14 7.49 -6.68 -32.46
N PHE A 15 8.15 -5.63 -32.00
CA PHE A 15 7.81 -4.98 -30.73
C PHE A 15 6.43 -4.32 -30.78
N LEU A 16 6.10 -3.62 -31.88
CA LEU A 16 4.79 -2.99 -32.07
C LEU A 16 3.64 -3.99 -32.18
N VAL A 17 3.86 -5.15 -32.80
CA VAL A 17 2.85 -6.23 -32.87
C VAL A 17 2.62 -6.83 -31.47
N VAL A 18 3.68 -7.04 -30.68
CA VAL A 18 3.55 -7.56 -29.31
C VAL A 18 2.85 -6.56 -28.38
N THR A 19 3.09 -5.25 -28.53
CA THR A 19 2.40 -4.22 -27.73
C THR A 19 0.99 -3.91 -28.23
N GLY A 20 0.70 -4.11 -29.52
CA GLY A 20 -0.62 -3.87 -30.12
C GLY A 20 -1.66 -4.93 -29.77
N ILE A 21 -1.23 -6.16 -29.46
CA ILE A 21 -2.14 -7.26 -29.08
C ILE A 21 -2.72 -7.07 -27.65
N SER A 22 -2.15 -6.18 -26.83
CA SER A 22 -2.67 -5.88 -25.48
C SER A 22 -3.77 -4.81 -25.42
N ILE A 23 -4.09 -4.13 -26.53
CA ILE A 23 -5.11 -3.05 -26.54
C ILE A 23 -6.50 -3.56 -26.97
N SER A 24 -6.59 -4.76 -27.56
CA SER A 24 -7.87 -5.27 -28.10
C SER A 24 -8.77 -6.01 -27.09
N TYR A 25 -8.47 -5.98 -25.78
CA TYR A 25 -9.34 -6.64 -24.78
C TYR A 25 -10.34 -5.73 -24.07
N VAL A 26 -10.33 -4.41 -24.33
CA VAL A 26 -11.34 -3.50 -23.75
C VAL A 26 -11.74 -2.42 -24.77
N HIS A 27 -12.58 -2.79 -25.74
CA HIS A 27 -13.59 -1.89 -26.33
C HIS A 27 -14.49 -2.70 -27.26
N GLY A 28 -15.64 -3.12 -26.74
CA GLY A 28 -16.73 -3.72 -27.52
C GLY A 28 -18.05 -3.09 -27.10
N SER A 29 -18.91 -2.86 -28.11
CA SER A 29 -20.24 -2.19 -28.12
C SER A 29 -20.18 -0.66 -28.02
N GLU A 30 -20.31 0.15 -29.08
CA GLU A 30 -21.27 0.23 -30.22
C GLU A 30 -22.45 1.16 -29.92
N GLU A 31 -22.82 1.90 -30.97
CA GLU A 31 -23.45 3.21 -31.03
C GLU A 31 -24.95 3.21 -30.71
N ALA A 32 -25.49 4.37 -30.29
CA ALA A 32 -26.50 5.13 -31.06
C ALA A 32 -27.31 6.11 -30.18
N GLN A 33 -27.03 7.39 -30.41
CA GLN A 33 -27.97 8.51 -30.64
C GLN A 33 -29.24 8.66 -29.80
N THR A 34 -29.23 9.75 -29.04
CA THR A 34 -30.35 10.39 -28.35
C THR A 34 -31.06 11.39 -29.29
N GLU A 35 -32.39 11.36 -29.33
CA GLU A 35 -33.21 12.51 -29.76
C GLU A 35 -33.76 13.26 -28.53
N GLN A 36 -33.63 14.59 -28.54
CA GLN A 36 -34.28 15.54 -27.63
C GLN A 36 -35.66 15.97 -28.16
N PRO A 37 -36.58 16.39 -27.28
CA PRO A 37 -36.86 17.84 -27.14
C PRO A 37 -37.25 18.26 -25.71
N LYS A 38 -37.45 19.53 -25.36
CA LYS A 38 -36.70 20.80 -25.51
C LYS A 38 -37.57 21.82 -24.78
N ASP A 39 -37.21 22.14 -23.53
CA ASP A 39 -37.97 23.11 -22.74
C ASP A 39 -36.94 24.08 -22.14
N GLY A 40 -36.94 25.29 -22.67
CA GLY A 40 -35.82 26.21 -22.60
C GLY A 40 -35.82 27.18 -21.42
N ALA A 41 -34.59 27.68 -21.19
CA ALA A 41 -34.19 29.00 -20.66
C ALA A 41 -34.63 29.33 -19.22
N GLN A 42 -33.76 29.88 -18.35
CA GLN A 42 -32.69 30.83 -18.64
C GLN A 42 -31.60 30.81 -17.54
N ALA A 43 -30.39 31.14 -17.98
CA ALA A 43 -29.12 30.98 -17.30
C ALA A 43 -28.71 32.17 -16.41
N GLU A 44 -27.97 31.87 -15.34
CA GLU A 44 -26.97 32.76 -14.73
C GLU A 44 -25.79 31.88 -14.25
N ASN A 45 -24.56 32.34 -14.50
CA ASN A 45 -23.35 31.52 -14.67
C ASN A 45 -23.04 30.51 -13.54
N ALA A 46 -23.19 29.22 -13.85
CA ALA A 46 -22.71 28.10 -13.04
C ALA A 46 -21.55 27.41 -13.76
N GLU A 47 -20.42 27.29 -13.05
CA GLU A 47 -19.29 26.44 -13.43
C GLU A 47 -19.78 24.98 -13.59
N PRO A 48 -19.44 24.24 -14.67
CA PRO A 48 -20.05 22.95 -14.94
C PRO A 48 -19.65 21.95 -13.84
N GLU A 49 -20.65 21.53 -13.07
CA GLU A 49 -20.56 20.48 -12.06
C GLU A 49 -20.02 19.21 -12.72
N LYS A 50 -18.74 18.90 -12.47
CA LYS A 50 -18.19 17.61 -12.83
C LYS A 50 -18.81 16.59 -11.90
N GLU A 51 -19.66 15.72 -12.44
CA GLU A 51 -20.16 14.54 -11.75
C GLU A 51 -18.97 13.67 -11.32
N TYR A 52 -18.61 13.77 -10.03
CA TYR A 52 -17.52 12.98 -9.47
C TYR A 52 -18.06 11.63 -9.01
N VAL A 53 -17.72 10.57 -9.75
CA VAL A 53 -17.94 9.16 -9.35
C VAL A 53 -16.94 8.82 -8.23
N LEU A 54 -17.16 9.39 -7.06
CA LEU A 54 -16.32 9.23 -5.86
C LEU A 54 -17.06 8.53 -4.72
N ILE A 55 -18.34 8.19 -4.92
CA ILE A 55 -19.26 7.80 -3.85
C ILE A 55 -19.29 6.29 -3.62
N GLU A 56 -19.20 5.46 -4.67
CA GLU A 56 -19.29 4.00 -4.53
C GLU A 56 -18.13 3.42 -3.71
N LYS A 57 -16.89 3.76 -4.07
CA LYS A 57 -15.70 3.21 -3.38
C LYS A 57 -15.55 3.72 -1.94
N THR A 58 -15.96 4.96 -1.67
CA THR A 58 -15.89 5.55 -0.31
C THR A 58 -16.92 4.89 0.61
N LYS A 59 -18.06 4.47 0.07
CA LYS A 59 -19.09 3.75 0.81
C LYS A 59 -18.59 2.40 1.31
N ASP A 60 -17.81 1.68 0.51
CA ASP A 60 -17.28 0.36 0.86
C ASP A 60 -16.44 0.37 2.14
N TYR A 61 -15.60 1.39 2.35
CA TYR A 61 -14.79 1.48 3.56
C TYR A 61 -15.62 1.75 4.83
N LEU A 62 -16.76 2.43 4.69
CA LEU A 62 -17.68 2.69 5.80
C LEU A 62 -18.65 1.54 6.09
N THR A 63 -18.61 0.44 5.31
CA THR A 63 -19.50 -0.72 5.54
C THR A 63 -19.05 -1.61 6.69
N SER A 64 -17.81 -1.48 7.17
CA SER A 64 -17.28 -2.31 8.25
C SER A 64 -16.31 -1.54 9.14
N PRO A 65 -16.21 -1.90 10.44
CA PRO A 65 -15.28 -1.23 11.33
C PRO A 65 -13.80 -1.40 10.94
N LYS A 66 -13.44 -2.57 10.39
CA LYS A 66 -12.11 -2.77 9.81
C LYS A 66 -11.87 -1.86 8.62
N GLY A 67 -12.85 -1.70 7.72
CA GLY A 67 -12.77 -0.79 6.59
C GLY A 67 -12.58 0.66 7.03
N ALA A 68 -13.35 1.09 8.04
CA ALA A 68 -13.27 2.43 8.59
C ALA A 68 -11.90 2.68 9.25
N PHE A 69 -11.38 1.71 10.01
CA PHE A 69 -10.02 1.77 10.55
C PHE A 69 -8.98 1.89 9.42
N LEU A 70 -9.08 1.07 8.38
CA LEU A 70 -8.15 1.10 7.26
C LEU A 70 -8.18 2.44 6.52
N TYR A 71 -9.33 3.07 6.41
CA TYR A 71 -9.46 4.35 5.71
C TYR A 71 -9.00 5.54 6.56
N TYR A 72 -9.48 5.65 7.80
CA TYR A 72 -9.24 6.83 8.64
C TYR A 72 -8.01 6.73 9.54
N CYS A 73 -7.71 5.54 10.07
CA CYS A 73 -6.72 5.38 11.13
C CYS A 73 -5.39 4.84 10.61
N SER A 74 -5.42 3.89 9.67
CA SER A 74 -4.24 3.22 9.13
C SER A 74 -3.24 4.13 8.40
N PRO A 75 -3.63 5.27 7.80
CA PRO A 75 -2.63 6.17 7.22
C PRO A 75 -1.56 6.61 8.22
N CYS A 76 -1.91 6.74 9.51
CA CYS A 76 -0.97 7.04 10.59
C CYS A 76 -0.57 5.79 11.40
N HIS A 77 -1.53 4.92 11.74
CA HIS A 77 -1.30 3.77 12.62
C HIS A 77 -0.85 2.49 11.90
N GLY A 78 -0.82 2.47 10.57
CA GLY A 78 -0.48 1.30 9.76
C GLY A 78 -1.65 0.35 9.53
N ALA A 79 -1.61 -0.40 8.43
CA ALA A 79 -2.64 -1.40 8.11
C ALA A 79 -2.70 -2.54 9.15
N SER A 80 -1.58 -2.81 9.81
CA SER A 80 -1.47 -3.76 10.94
C SER A 80 -1.66 -3.10 12.30
N ALA A 81 -2.03 -1.82 12.36
CA ALA A 81 -2.22 -1.03 13.58
C ALA A 81 -0.98 -0.89 14.48
N ASN A 82 0.23 -1.15 13.95
CA ASN A 82 1.49 -1.17 14.69
C ASN A 82 2.18 0.19 14.85
N GLY A 83 1.48 1.30 14.58
CA GLY A 83 2.02 2.65 14.63
C GLY A 83 2.89 3.03 13.42
N LYS A 84 3.00 2.18 12.39
CA LYS A 84 3.87 2.40 11.21
C LYS A 84 3.04 2.65 9.95
N GLY A 85 2.20 3.68 9.97
CA GLY A 85 1.42 4.11 8.80
C GLY A 85 2.27 4.77 7.70
N ILE A 86 1.69 4.97 6.52
CA ILE A 86 2.39 5.67 5.42
C ILE A 86 2.75 7.12 5.78
N TYR A 87 1.96 7.73 6.67
CA TYR A 87 2.20 9.06 7.21
C TYR A 87 2.95 9.01 8.55
N PHE A 88 3.49 7.86 8.95
CA PHE A 88 4.52 7.79 9.98
C PHE A 88 5.79 8.49 9.47
N THR A 89 5.87 9.80 9.68
CA THR A 89 7.07 10.59 9.40
C THR A 89 7.87 10.79 10.69
N ILE A 90 9.18 11.00 10.56
CA ILE A 90 10.06 11.36 11.69
C ILE A 90 9.66 12.68 12.38
N ASP A 91 8.79 13.45 11.72
CA ASP A 91 8.33 14.77 12.15
C ASP A 91 7.10 14.71 13.05
N LEU A 92 6.34 13.60 13.04
CA LEU A 92 5.25 13.38 14.00
C LEU A 92 5.84 13.12 15.38
N LYS A 93 5.84 14.16 16.22
CA LYS A 93 6.23 14.07 17.64
C LYS A 93 5.03 14.43 18.52
N PRO A 94 4.51 13.48 19.32
CA PRO A 94 4.91 12.07 19.44
C PRO A 94 4.52 11.24 18.21
N SER A 95 5.21 10.12 18.02
CA SER A 95 4.87 9.16 16.96
C SER A 95 3.52 8.48 17.23
N PRO A 96 2.78 8.05 16.18
CA PRO A 96 1.60 7.22 16.33
C PRO A 96 1.87 5.98 17.20
N THR A 97 0.98 5.72 18.15
CA THR A 97 1.08 4.58 19.07
C THR A 97 0.85 3.26 18.36
N ASP A 98 1.56 2.21 18.78
CA ASP A 98 1.25 0.81 18.43
C ASP A 98 -0.04 0.37 19.15
N LEU A 99 -1.13 0.28 18.39
CA LEU A 99 -2.45 -0.13 18.88
C LEU A 99 -2.59 -1.66 19.00
N THR A 100 -1.53 -2.41 18.70
CA THR A 100 -1.45 -3.86 18.94
C THR A 100 -0.73 -4.20 20.24
N ASN A 101 -0.10 -3.23 20.90
CA ASN A 101 0.56 -3.45 22.19
C ASN A 101 -0.46 -3.90 23.25
N VAL A 102 -0.30 -5.12 23.75
CA VAL A 102 -1.30 -5.80 24.58
C VAL A 102 -1.44 -5.11 25.93
N GLU A 103 -0.32 -4.80 26.58
CA GLU A 103 -0.27 -4.19 27.90
C GLU A 103 -0.84 -2.77 27.87
N TYR A 104 -0.44 -1.97 26.88
CA TYR A 104 -0.91 -0.61 26.67
C TYR A 104 -2.42 -0.60 26.44
N MET A 105 -2.92 -1.43 25.50
CA MET A 105 -4.34 -1.45 25.18
C MET A 105 -5.18 -2.02 26.33
N ALA A 106 -4.68 -3.00 27.09
CA ALA A 106 -5.36 -3.55 28.25
C ALA A 106 -5.58 -2.51 29.37
N ALA A 107 -4.68 -1.53 29.50
CA ALA A 107 -4.81 -0.45 30.47
C ALA A 107 -5.89 0.59 30.10
N LEU A 108 -6.35 0.62 28.86
CA LEU A 108 -7.36 1.58 28.38
C LEU A 108 -8.75 0.96 28.46
N THR A 109 -9.72 1.69 28.99
CA THR A 109 -11.13 1.27 28.97
C THR A 109 -11.78 1.55 27.62
N ASP A 110 -12.86 0.85 27.28
CA ASP A 110 -13.59 1.10 26.04
C ASP A 110 -14.22 2.50 26.02
N ASP A 111 -14.68 3.01 27.17
CA ASP A 111 -15.17 4.40 27.29
C ASP A 111 -14.06 5.43 27.06
N TYR A 112 -12.84 5.13 27.52
CA TYR A 112 -11.68 5.98 27.25
C TYR A 112 -11.39 6.01 25.75
N LEU A 113 -11.36 4.84 25.09
CA LEU A 113 -11.11 4.74 23.65
C LEU A 113 -12.22 5.41 22.84
N LEU A 114 -13.48 5.24 23.24
CA LEU A 114 -14.63 5.89 22.60
C LEU A 114 -14.50 7.41 22.68
N ASN A 115 -14.19 7.96 23.87
CA ASN A 115 -13.96 9.39 24.03
C ASN A 115 -12.74 9.87 23.23
N PHE A 116 -11.64 9.11 23.23
CA PHE A 116 -10.42 9.46 22.52
C PHE A 116 -10.66 9.54 21.00
N ILE A 117 -11.32 8.53 20.42
CA ILE A 117 -11.60 8.51 18.98
C ILE A 117 -12.62 9.59 18.63
N SER A 118 -13.65 9.79 19.45
CA SER A 118 -14.69 10.78 19.17
C SER A 118 -14.18 12.22 19.26
N LYS A 119 -13.37 12.53 20.30
CA LYS A 119 -12.96 13.90 20.64
C LYS A 119 -11.52 14.24 20.24
N GLY A 120 -10.76 13.26 19.75
CA GLY A 120 -9.37 13.42 19.36
C GLY A 120 -8.42 13.51 20.56
N SER A 121 -7.12 13.48 20.28
CA SER A 121 -6.08 13.41 21.31
C SER A 121 -5.93 14.69 22.13
N ALA A 122 -6.29 15.85 21.58
CA ALA A 122 -6.21 17.14 22.27
C ALA A 122 -7.19 17.24 23.45
N ALA A 123 -8.40 16.69 23.30
CA ALA A 123 -9.40 16.64 24.38
C ALA A 123 -8.99 15.75 25.55
N MET A 124 -7.96 14.91 25.35
CA MET A 124 -7.39 14.00 26.33
C MET A 124 -6.08 14.54 26.91
N GLU A 125 -5.82 15.85 26.75
CA GLU A 125 -4.59 16.53 27.17
C GLU A 125 -3.31 15.91 26.59
N LYS A 126 -3.41 15.35 25.37
CA LYS A 126 -2.28 14.81 24.61
C LYS A 126 -1.95 15.71 23.41
N SER A 127 -1.22 15.15 22.43
CA SER A 127 -0.88 15.86 21.20
C SER A 127 -2.13 16.30 20.42
N THR A 128 -1.98 17.23 19.49
CA THR A 128 -3.05 17.68 18.59
C THR A 128 -3.07 16.90 17.27
N LEU A 129 -2.34 15.79 17.19
CA LEU A 129 -2.06 15.08 15.93
C LEU A 129 -3.13 14.04 15.56
N CYS A 130 -3.86 13.48 16.54
CA CYS A 130 -4.98 12.59 16.26
C CYS A 130 -6.29 13.40 16.29
N PRO A 131 -6.94 13.62 15.13
CA PRO A 131 -8.12 14.48 15.04
C PRO A 131 -9.36 13.85 15.71
N PRO A 132 -10.38 14.66 16.06
CA PRO A 132 -11.67 14.16 16.49
C PRO A 132 -12.42 13.50 15.34
N TRP A 133 -12.97 12.30 15.55
CA TRP A 133 -13.74 11.58 14.54
C TRP A 133 -15.25 11.53 14.81
N GLY A 134 -15.74 12.12 15.91
CA GLY A 134 -17.15 12.01 16.32
C GLY A 134 -18.17 12.63 15.35
N ASP A 135 -17.74 13.58 14.51
CA ASP A 135 -18.59 14.18 13.47
C ASP A 135 -18.51 13.43 12.13
N THR A 136 -17.56 12.50 12.00
CA THR A 136 -17.32 11.70 10.77
C THR A 136 -17.81 10.27 10.91
N LEU A 137 -17.66 9.68 12.09
CA LEU A 137 -18.01 8.31 12.41
C LEU A 137 -19.04 8.33 13.53
N ASP A 138 -20.17 7.64 13.34
CA ASP A 138 -21.14 7.48 14.41
C ASP A 138 -20.57 6.63 15.56
N GLY A 139 -21.24 6.71 16.72
CA GLY A 139 -20.78 6.02 17.93
C GLY A 139 -20.71 4.50 17.79
N ASP A 140 -21.54 3.89 16.95
CA ASP A 140 -21.54 2.43 16.78
C ASP A 140 -20.40 1.98 15.86
N MET A 141 -20.07 2.77 14.84
CA MET A 141 -18.87 2.59 14.04
C MET A 141 -17.60 2.72 14.89
N ILE A 142 -17.52 3.73 15.76
CA ILE A 142 -16.37 3.89 16.67
C ILE A 142 -16.24 2.69 17.63
N LYS A 143 -17.35 2.23 18.25
CA LYS A 143 -17.34 1.01 19.06
C LYS A 143 -16.90 -0.21 18.25
N GLY A 144 -17.34 -0.32 17.00
CA GLY A 144 -16.89 -1.36 16.08
C GLY A 144 -15.38 -1.33 15.86
N ILE A 145 -14.80 -0.14 15.68
CA ILE A 145 -13.36 0.05 15.50
C ILE A 145 -12.62 -0.40 16.76
N ILE A 146 -13.13 -0.04 17.94
CA ILE A 146 -12.59 -0.51 19.22
C ILE A 146 -12.62 -2.04 19.29
N GLY A 147 -13.75 -2.67 18.95
CA GLY A 147 -13.86 -4.13 18.89
C GLY A 147 -12.85 -4.77 17.93
N TYR A 148 -12.63 -4.14 16.77
CA TYR A 148 -11.58 -4.57 15.84
C TYR A 148 -10.18 -4.48 16.48
N LEU A 149 -9.82 -3.37 17.13
CA LEU A 149 -8.54 -3.23 17.82
C LEU A 149 -8.37 -4.26 18.95
N ARG A 150 -9.42 -4.52 19.74
CA ARG A 150 -9.41 -5.57 20.77
C ARG A 150 -9.13 -6.94 20.16
N SER A 151 -9.72 -7.25 19.01
CA SER A 151 -9.47 -8.51 18.31
C SER A 151 -7.99 -8.67 17.91
N LEU A 152 -7.31 -7.59 17.52
CA LEU A 152 -5.88 -7.61 17.21
C LEU A 152 -5.03 -7.90 18.46
N THR A 153 -5.36 -7.27 19.59
CA THR A 153 -4.63 -7.50 20.85
C THR A 153 -4.83 -8.92 21.39
N ILE A 154 -6.02 -9.49 21.24
CA ILE A 154 -6.31 -10.89 21.62
C ILE A 154 -5.56 -11.87 20.72
N ALA A 155 -5.46 -11.59 19.42
CA ALA A 155 -4.65 -12.41 18.51
C ALA A 155 -3.17 -12.36 18.92
N LYS A 156 -2.63 -11.15 19.16
CA LYS A 156 -1.24 -10.96 19.57
C LYS A 156 -0.90 -11.59 20.93
N SER A 157 -1.83 -11.54 21.90
CA SER A 157 -1.62 -12.17 23.20
C SER A 157 -1.55 -13.70 23.11
N LYS A 158 -2.22 -14.31 22.12
CA LYS A 158 -2.13 -15.75 21.87
C LYS A 158 -0.79 -16.16 21.25
N GLU A 159 -0.19 -15.28 20.45
CA GLU A 159 1.15 -15.49 19.89
C GLU A 159 2.25 -15.37 20.95
N GLY A 160 2.08 -14.49 21.95
CA GLY A 160 3.03 -14.32 23.05
C GLY A 160 2.88 -15.30 24.22
N GLY A 161 1.72 -15.94 24.37
CA GLY A 161 1.43 -16.90 25.46
C GLY A 161 2.12 -18.26 25.33
N ASP A 162 2.75 -18.54 24.19
CA ASP A 162 3.56 -19.76 23.95
C ASP A 162 5.07 -19.51 24.11
N ALA A 163 5.46 -18.27 24.48
CA ALA A 163 6.86 -17.83 24.49
C ALA A 163 7.39 -17.39 25.88
N SER A 164 6.63 -17.58 26.97
CA SER A 164 7.07 -17.14 28.31
C SER A 164 7.90 -18.16 29.10
N ASP A 165 8.22 -19.33 28.53
CA ASP A 165 9.28 -20.19 29.04
C ASP A 165 10.37 -20.32 27.97
N LYS A 166 11.53 -19.73 28.26
CA LYS A 166 12.83 -19.75 27.55
C LYS A 166 13.15 -18.48 26.75
N GLU A 167 13.84 -17.57 27.43
CA GLU A 167 14.85 -16.75 26.78
C GLU A 167 16.16 -17.57 26.69
N GLU A 168 16.68 -17.62 25.46
CA GLU A 168 18.06 -17.95 25.06
C GLU A 168 18.50 -19.43 24.99
N ALA A 169 18.10 -20.11 23.91
CA ALA A 169 19.01 -20.81 23.00
C ALA A 169 18.27 -21.21 21.70
N ASP A 170 19.05 -21.28 20.62
CA ASP A 170 18.78 -21.96 19.34
C ASP A 170 17.62 -21.50 18.41
N VAL A 171 18.01 -20.63 17.47
CA VAL A 171 17.87 -20.80 16.01
C VAL A 171 16.93 -21.92 15.52
N ALA A 172 15.97 -21.46 14.70
CA ALA A 172 15.33 -22.12 13.56
C ALA A 172 14.16 -23.08 13.82
N SER A 173 12.96 -22.52 13.59
CA SER A 173 11.84 -23.01 12.75
C SER A 173 10.54 -22.60 13.44
N VAL A 174 9.55 -22.02 12.77
CA VAL A 174 8.61 -22.74 11.91
C VAL A 174 7.70 -21.72 11.20
N VAL A 175 7.67 -21.86 9.87
CA VAL A 175 6.50 -21.81 8.96
C VAL A 175 5.58 -20.58 9.00
N GLU A 176 5.85 -19.78 7.97
CA GLU A 176 5.08 -18.75 7.28
C GLU A 176 3.74 -19.29 6.73
N VAL A 177 2.62 -18.64 7.12
CA VAL A 177 1.31 -18.79 6.48
C VAL A 177 1.33 -18.01 5.18
N THR A 178 0.99 -18.71 4.09
CA THR A 178 1.00 -18.22 2.71
C THR A 178 0.04 -17.05 2.48
N ASP A 179 0.57 -15.84 2.33
CA ASP A 179 0.08 -14.92 1.30
C ASP A 179 0.80 -15.30 -0.01
N LYS A 180 0.14 -15.22 -1.17
CA LYS A 180 0.76 -15.60 -2.46
C LYS A 180 1.80 -14.56 -2.91
N GLY A 181 2.83 -14.36 -2.09
CA GLY A 181 4.10 -13.77 -2.47
C GLY A 181 4.91 -14.76 -3.29
N THR A 182 5.62 -14.27 -4.29
CA THR A 182 6.53 -15.04 -5.13
C THR A 182 7.41 -15.96 -4.28
N PRO A 183 7.53 -17.28 -4.58
CA PRO A 183 8.28 -18.20 -3.73
C PRO A 183 9.68 -17.65 -3.48
N GLN A 184 10.18 -17.68 -2.24
CA GLN A 184 11.52 -17.15 -1.95
C GLN A 184 12.60 -17.78 -2.87
N ALA A 185 12.43 -19.05 -3.27
CA ALA A 185 13.29 -19.71 -4.25
C ALA A 185 13.36 -18.99 -5.62
N VAL A 186 12.27 -18.34 -6.05
CA VAL A 186 12.22 -17.53 -7.28
C VAL A 186 12.92 -16.18 -7.07
N ILE A 187 12.81 -15.56 -5.89
CA ILE A 187 13.53 -14.33 -5.56
C ILE A 187 15.05 -14.59 -5.58
N TRP A 188 15.48 -15.67 -4.92
CA TRP A 188 16.89 -16.05 -4.87
C TRP A 188 17.43 -16.51 -6.23
N SER A 189 16.61 -17.15 -7.07
CA SER A 189 17.04 -17.54 -8.43
C SER A 189 17.21 -16.33 -9.36
N VAL A 190 16.30 -15.35 -9.30
CA VAL A 190 16.41 -14.09 -10.04
C VAL A 190 17.62 -13.29 -9.57
N LEU A 191 17.83 -13.19 -8.24
CA LEU A 191 18.98 -12.48 -7.68
C LEU A 191 20.30 -13.15 -8.07
N ALA A 192 20.39 -14.48 -7.99
CA ALA A 192 21.57 -15.24 -8.40
C ALA A 192 21.86 -15.06 -9.89
N PHE A 193 20.83 -15.06 -10.73
CA PHE A 193 20.97 -14.84 -12.17
C PHE A 193 21.47 -13.41 -12.48
N LEU A 194 20.90 -12.39 -11.83
CA LEU A 194 21.34 -10.99 -11.99
C LEU A 194 22.79 -10.81 -11.53
N CYS A 195 23.15 -11.34 -10.35
CA CYS A 195 24.52 -11.28 -9.84
C CYS A 195 25.51 -11.98 -10.80
N ALA A 196 25.14 -13.14 -11.35
CA ALA A 196 25.97 -13.84 -12.33
C ALA A 196 26.12 -13.02 -13.62
N PHE A 197 25.05 -12.41 -14.13
CA PHE A 197 25.08 -11.56 -15.32
C PHE A 197 26.02 -10.36 -15.14
N PHE A 198 25.92 -9.64 -14.02
CA PHE A 198 26.81 -8.52 -13.70
C PHE A 198 28.26 -8.96 -13.48
N ALA A 199 28.49 -10.08 -12.79
CA ALA A 199 29.84 -10.62 -12.58
C ALA A 199 30.50 -11.05 -13.91
N ILE A 200 29.74 -11.66 -14.82
CA ILE A 200 30.23 -12.03 -16.15
C ILE A 200 30.51 -10.76 -16.97
N GLY A 201 29.62 -9.77 -16.93
CA GLY A 201 29.83 -8.46 -17.59
C GLY A 201 31.11 -7.78 -17.11
N ALA A 202 31.28 -7.66 -15.80
CA ALA A 202 32.47 -7.06 -15.19
C ALA A 202 33.76 -7.81 -15.56
N ARG A 203 33.76 -9.15 -15.55
CA ARG A 203 34.93 -9.94 -15.99
C ARG A 203 35.25 -9.75 -17.46
N ARG A 204 34.25 -9.63 -18.33
CA ARG A 204 34.46 -9.41 -19.77
C ARG A 204 35.07 -8.03 -20.03
N GLU A 205 34.60 -7.00 -19.35
CA GLU A 205 35.17 -5.66 -19.44
C GLU A 205 36.59 -5.58 -18.86
N TRP A 206 36.84 -6.20 -17.71
CA TRP A 206 38.20 -6.29 -17.16
C TRP A 206 39.19 -7.02 -18.08
N LYS A 207 38.74 -8.07 -18.76
CA LYS A 207 39.58 -8.76 -19.76
C LYS A 207 39.86 -7.89 -21.00
N LYS A 208 38.94 -7.01 -21.40
CA LYS A 208 39.19 -6.03 -22.48
C LYS A 208 40.22 -5.01 -22.03
N LEU A 209 40.05 -4.40 -20.85
CA LEU A 209 41.00 -3.44 -20.28
C LEU A 209 42.40 -4.04 -20.08
N ALA A 210 42.48 -5.31 -19.66
CA ALA A 210 43.75 -6.02 -19.52
C ALA A 210 44.43 -6.32 -20.88
N LYS A 211 43.65 -6.47 -21.95
CA LYS A 211 44.16 -6.72 -23.31
C LYS A 211 44.54 -5.44 -24.04
N ASP A 212 43.81 -4.36 -23.80
CA ASP A 212 44.04 -3.06 -24.44
C ASP A 212 45.24 -2.32 -23.80
N GLY A 213 45.64 -2.73 -22.59
CA GLY A 213 46.75 -2.12 -21.85
C GLY A 213 46.48 -0.64 -21.52
N PRO A 214 47.27 0.01 -20.66
CA PRO A 214 47.12 1.44 -20.43
C PRO A 214 47.45 2.17 -21.75
N SER A 215 46.42 2.81 -22.34
CA SER A 215 46.59 3.75 -23.44
C SER A 215 47.71 4.72 -23.08
N LYS A 216 48.84 4.62 -23.80
CA LYS A 216 49.91 5.61 -23.70
C LYS A 216 49.33 6.94 -24.17
N LYS A 217 49.02 7.82 -23.22
CA LYS A 217 48.92 9.25 -23.48
C LYS A 217 50.24 9.71 -24.11
N LYS A 218 50.20 10.03 -25.39
CA LYS A 218 51.04 11.06 -26.02
C LYS A 218 50.17 11.80 -27.02
#